data_AF-B3SGC3-F1
#
_entry.id   AF-B3SGC3-F1
#
_cell.length_a   1.000
_cell.length_b   1.000
_cell.length_c   1.000
_cell.angle_alpha   90.00
_cell.angle_beta   90.00
_cell.angle_gamma   90.00
#
_symmetry.space_group_name_H-M   'P 1'
#
loop_
_entity.id
_entity.type
_entity.pdbx_description
1 polymer ?
#
loop_
_entity_poly.entity_id
_entity_poly.type
_entity_poly.pdbx_seq_one_letter_code
_entity_poly.pdbx_strand_id
1 'polypeptide(L)'
;YRMLEVDNRCVVSCFLQMRGLVTSDDVVHSWAIPSASVKADGVPGRINQVSLCFVSSGVFYGQCSELCGVNHSFMPICVEAVSGKVFSEWIMGNHDSNMNSGGSKNRGYLMIVGDTFYWVFSIICEGIYISAKLYMLWWYYFFKYGVVFPVKCALEGAYSLTSMVLKTCVSLVVWVGWFMSDPVGATVGALVFLVDEIFSVVYFSVTSPVKLFVWLTKKAWSVAWFMVNFPVFAFDAWIDVMSSFSNNETKQWIVAHIARNTSEFYRTMVEYYSKK
;
A
#
# COMPACT_ATOMS: atom_id res chain seq x y z
N TYR A 1 -36.73 -15.46 38.16
CA TYR A 1 -36.59 -15.12 36.74
C TYR A 1 -36.00 -16.30 35.95
N ARG A 2 -36.80 -17.30 35.56
CA ARG A 2 -36.25 -18.54 34.95
C ARG A 2 -35.89 -18.41 33.46
N MET A 3 -36.48 -17.46 32.74
CA MET A 3 -36.35 -17.31 31.27
C MET A 3 -36.11 -15.84 30.82
N LEU A 4 -35.92 -14.93 31.77
CA LEU A 4 -35.77 -13.49 31.50
C LEU A 4 -34.37 -12.95 31.83
N GLU A 5 -33.60 -13.66 32.67
CA GLU A 5 -32.26 -13.24 33.05
C GLU A 5 -31.22 -13.61 31.99
N VAL A 6 -30.14 -12.84 31.97
CA VAL A 6 -28.98 -13.00 31.08
C VAL A 6 -27.72 -12.85 31.91
N ASP A 7 -26.60 -13.38 31.39
CA ASP A 7 -25.31 -13.29 32.05
C ASP A 7 -24.79 -11.84 32.10
N ASN A 8 -24.96 -11.10 31.00
CA ASN A 8 -24.54 -9.71 30.86
C ASN A 8 -25.73 -8.82 30.55
N ARG A 9 -26.08 -7.95 31.50
CA ARG A 9 -27.17 -6.99 31.33
C ARG A 9 -26.70 -5.77 30.55
N CYS A 10 -27.61 -5.18 29.78
CA CYS A 10 -27.38 -3.89 29.14
C CYS A 10 -27.60 -2.78 30.19
N VAL A 11 -26.51 -2.22 30.70
CA VAL A 11 -26.58 -1.15 31.70
C VAL A 11 -26.80 0.20 31.01
N VAL A 12 -27.70 1.02 31.53
CA VAL A 12 -28.06 2.34 31.00
C VAL A 12 -28.18 3.37 32.13
N SER A 13 -27.99 4.65 31.82
CA SER A 13 -28.18 5.72 32.80
C SER A 13 -29.65 6.16 32.89
N CYS A 14 -30.16 6.29 34.10
CA CYS A 14 -31.41 6.99 34.37
C CYS A 14 -31.31 8.48 33.98
N PHE A 15 -32.44 9.06 33.59
CA PHE A 15 -32.59 10.49 33.21
C PHE A 15 -31.68 10.97 32.07
N LEU A 16 -31.08 10.05 31.33
CA LEU A 16 -30.31 10.35 30.13
C LEU A 16 -31.08 9.87 28.90
N GLN A 17 -31.28 10.75 27.93
CA GLN A 17 -31.81 10.33 26.64
C GLN A 17 -30.70 9.62 25.85
N MET A 18 -30.87 8.31 25.68
CA MET A 18 -29.95 7.45 24.96
C MET A 18 -30.58 7.01 23.63
N ARG A 19 -29.72 6.68 22.67
CA ARG A 19 -30.13 6.17 21.35
C ARG A 19 -29.67 4.73 21.23
N GLY A 20 -30.62 3.80 21.12
CA GLY A 20 -30.35 2.41 20.76
C GLY A 20 -30.34 2.26 19.24
N LEU A 21 -29.36 1.52 18.72
CA LEU A 21 -29.31 1.10 17.32
C LEU A 21 -29.48 -0.42 17.29
N VAL A 22 -30.50 -0.90 16.58
CA VAL A 22 -30.90 -2.30 16.53
C VAL A 22 -30.77 -2.81 15.09
N THR A 23 -30.04 -3.91 14.92
CA THR A 23 -29.87 -4.63 13.65
C THR A 23 -29.76 -6.13 13.96
N SER A 24 -29.79 -6.96 12.93
CA SER A 24 -29.44 -8.38 13.04
C SER A 24 -28.32 -8.73 12.06
N ASP A 25 -27.65 -9.85 12.32
CA ASP A 25 -26.62 -10.44 11.44
C ASP A 25 -27.17 -11.61 10.62
N ASP A 26 -28.17 -12.34 11.13
CA ASP A 26 -28.69 -13.57 10.53
C ASP A 26 -30.11 -13.44 9.97
N VAL A 27 -31.13 -13.49 10.83
CA VAL A 27 -32.56 -13.41 10.50
C VAL A 27 -33.20 -12.22 11.20
N VAL A 28 -34.48 -11.94 10.95
CA VAL A 28 -35.15 -10.86 11.66
C VAL A 28 -35.40 -11.25 13.11
N HIS A 29 -35.01 -10.37 14.03
CA HIS A 29 -35.36 -10.43 15.46
C HIS A 29 -36.10 -9.16 15.85
N SER A 30 -36.59 -9.06 17.08
CA SER A 30 -37.16 -7.81 17.58
C SER A 30 -36.78 -7.55 19.03
N TRP A 31 -36.10 -6.43 19.24
CA TRP A 31 -35.66 -5.97 20.55
C TRP A 31 -36.80 -5.22 21.23
N ALA A 32 -37.39 -5.85 22.25
CA ALA A 32 -38.56 -5.32 22.92
C ALA A 32 -38.43 -5.34 24.44
N ILE A 33 -38.79 -4.21 25.07
CA ILE A 33 -38.87 -4.05 26.52
C ILE A 33 -40.28 -3.50 26.83
N PRO A 34 -41.23 -4.36 27.20
CA PRO A 34 -42.63 -3.97 27.38
C PRO A 34 -42.81 -2.83 28.38
N SER A 35 -42.11 -2.86 29.52
CA SER A 35 -42.17 -1.82 30.55
C SER A 35 -41.64 -0.46 30.12
N ALA A 36 -40.77 -0.42 29.10
CA ALA A 36 -40.27 0.81 28.50
C ALA A 36 -41.08 1.23 27.26
N SER A 37 -42.09 0.45 26.87
CA SER A 37 -42.86 0.64 25.63
C SER A 37 -41.98 0.74 24.37
N VAL A 38 -40.85 0.04 24.37
CA VAL A 38 -39.93 -0.01 23.23
C VAL A 38 -40.06 -1.36 22.54
N LYS A 39 -40.25 -1.33 21.21
CA LYS A 39 -40.10 -2.48 20.31
C LYS A 39 -39.47 -1.98 19.02
N ALA A 40 -38.37 -2.61 18.60
CA ALA A 40 -37.79 -2.37 17.29
C ALA A 40 -37.19 -3.64 16.70
N ASP A 41 -37.46 -3.85 15.42
CA ASP A 41 -37.00 -5.03 14.71
C ASP A 41 -35.52 -4.89 14.36
N GLY A 42 -34.74 -5.93 14.58
CA GLY A 42 -33.38 -6.08 14.06
C GLY A 42 -33.45 -6.77 12.72
N VAL A 43 -33.32 -6.02 11.63
CA VAL A 43 -33.41 -6.54 10.26
C VAL A 43 -32.01 -6.61 9.66
N PRO A 44 -31.58 -7.77 9.11
CA PRO A 44 -30.28 -7.87 8.44
C PRO A 44 -30.13 -6.82 7.34
N GLY A 45 -29.01 -6.10 7.34
CA GLY A 45 -28.73 -5.03 6.37
C GLY A 45 -29.45 -3.70 6.62
N ARG A 46 -30.19 -3.54 7.73
CA ARG A 46 -30.83 -2.28 8.12
C ARG A 46 -30.62 -1.98 9.61
N ILE A 47 -30.18 -0.77 9.92
CA ILE A 47 -30.07 -0.27 11.29
C ILE A 47 -31.34 0.52 11.65
N ASN A 48 -32.12 0.00 12.58
CA ASN A 48 -33.24 0.72 13.18
C ASN A 48 -32.78 1.50 14.41
N GLN A 49 -33.42 2.65 14.67
CA GLN A 49 -33.08 3.53 15.79
C GLN A 49 -34.23 3.61 16.78
N VAL A 50 -33.95 3.48 18.07
CA VAL A 50 -34.90 3.70 19.17
C VAL A 50 -34.37 4.71 20.18
N SER A 51 -35.26 5.51 20.75
CA SER A 51 -34.93 6.39 21.87
C SER A 51 -35.17 5.64 23.18
N LEU A 52 -34.18 5.67 24.07
CA LEU A 52 -34.25 5.06 25.40
C LEU A 52 -34.16 6.18 26.44
N CYS A 53 -35.13 6.23 27.35
CA CYS A 53 -35.11 7.16 28.48
C CYS A 53 -35.76 6.45 29.67
N PHE A 54 -34.97 6.15 30.70
CA PHE A 54 -35.45 5.49 31.91
C PHE A 54 -35.56 6.52 33.03
N VAL A 55 -36.76 6.64 33.60
CA VAL A 55 -37.08 7.63 34.64
C VAL A 55 -36.70 7.12 36.03
N SER A 56 -36.64 5.80 36.22
CA SER A 56 -36.33 5.19 37.51
C SER A 56 -35.27 4.10 37.35
N SER A 57 -34.41 3.99 38.37
CA SER A 57 -33.45 2.88 38.45
C SER A 57 -34.17 1.55 38.68
N GLY A 58 -33.68 0.49 38.05
CA GLY A 58 -34.29 -0.84 38.13
C GLY A 58 -33.88 -1.76 36.99
N VAL A 59 -34.35 -3.00 37.05
CA VAL A 59 -34.12 -4.01 36.01
C VAL A 59 -35.38 -4.17 35.18
N PHE A 60 -35.23 -4.01 33.87
CA PHE A 60 -36.29 -4.09 32.88
C PHE A 60 -36.05 -5.30 31.98
N TYR A 61 -37.04 -6.18 31.90
CA TYR A 61 -36.94 -7.41 31.14
C TYR A 61 -37.70 -7.32 29.82
N GLY A 62 -37.17 -8.05 28.84
CA GLY A 62 -37.67 -8.17 27.49
C GLY A 62 -37.45 -9.57 26.94
N GLN A 63 -38.05 -9.81 25.78
CA GLN A 63 -37.89 -11.04 24.99
C GLN A 63 -37.87 -10.65 23.51
N CYS A 64 -37.29 -11.53 22.69
CA CYS A 64 -37.45 -11.40 21.25
C CYS A 64 -38.94 -11.37 20.89
N SER A 65 -39.36 -10.38 20.11
CA SER A 65 -40.76 -10.18 19.73
C SER A 65 -41.03 -10.37 18.23
N GLU A 66 -40.13 -11.07 17.53
CA GLU A 66 -40.27 -11.50 16.13
C GLU A 66 -39.76 -12.94 15.98
N LEU A 67 -40.53 -13.81 15.33
CA LEU A 67 -40.24 -15.24 15.25
C LEU A 67 -38.94 -15.49 14.47
N CYS A 68 -37.88 -15.90 15.17
CA CYS A 68 -36.54 -16.03 14.62
C CYS A 68 -35.99 -17.47 14.56
N GLY A 69 -36.81 -18.48 14.91
CA GLY A 69 -36.44 -19.90 14.82
C GLY A 69 -36.75 -20.71 16.07
N VAL A 70 -36.10 -21.89 16.20
CA VAL A 70 -36.37 -22.88 17.26
C VAL A 70 -36.13 -22.31 18.66
N ASN A 71 -35.09 -21.48 18.81
CA ASN A 71 -34.71 -20.89 20.10
C ASN A 71 -35.30 -19.49 20.33
N HIS A 72 -36.35 -19.12 19.59
CA HIS A 72 -36.96 -17.79 19.67
C HIS A 72 -37.36 -17.38 21.10
N SER A 73 -37.87 -18.31 21.91
CA SER A 73 -38.25 -18.07 23.32
C SER A 73 -37.09 -18.14 24.32
N PHE A 74 -35.86 -18.34 23.86
CA PHE A 74 -34.66 -18.55 24.70
C PHE A 74 -33.60 -17.47 24.47
N MET A 75 -34.01 -16.28 24.03
CA MET A 75 -33.15 -15.10 23.86
C MET A 75 -33.72 -13.88 24.61
N PRO A 76 -33.60 -13.86 25.95
CA PRO A 76 -34.04 -12.74 26.78
C PRO A 76 -33.26 -11.46 26.54
N ILE A 77 -33.90 -10.34 26.89
CA ILE A 77 -33.28 -9.01 26.98
C ILE A 77 -33.39 -8.56 28.44
N CYS A 78 -32.29 -8.08 29.00
CA CYS A 78 -32.27 -7.50 30.34
C CYS A 78 -31.53 -6.16 30.31
N VAL A 79 -32.23 -5.09 30.68
CA VAL A 79 -31.69 -3.74 30.79
C VAL A 79 -31.70 -3.31 32.24
N GLU A 80 -30.55 -2.85 32.74
CA GLU A 80 -30.44 -2.33 34.10
C GLU A 80 -30.21 -0.82 34.04
N ALA A 81 -31.22 -0.06 34.48
CA ALA A 81 -31.09 1.38 34.59
C ALA A 81 -30.51 1.74 35.97
N VAL A 82 -29.39 2.44 35.96
CA VAL A 82 -28.68 2.87 37.17
C VAL A 82 -28.51 4.38 37.19
N SER A 83 -28.15 4.96 38.33
CA SER A 83 -27.85 6.39 38.40
C SER A 83 -26.64 6.74 37.51
N GLY A 84 -26.59 7.97 37.00
CA GLY A 84 -25.50 8.40 36.10
C GLY A 84 -24.09 8.25 36.70
N LYS A 85 -23.96 8.36 38.04
CA LYS A 85 -22.70 8.09 38.75
C LYS A 85 -22.28 6.62 38.62
N VAL A 86 -23.17 5.70 38.98
CA VAL A 86 -22.91 4.25 38.90
C VAL A 86 -22.69 3.82 37.45
N PHE A 87 -23.45 4.39 36.50
CA PHE A 87 -23.27 4.15 35.08
C PHE A 87 -21.86 4.54 34.60
N SER A 88 -21.37 5.70 35.05
CA SER A 88 -20.04 6.18 34.65
C SER A 88 -18.92 5.32 35.24
N GLU A 89 -19.04 4.93 36.50
CA GLU A 89 -18.10 3.99 37.15
C GLU A 89 -18.10 2.63 36.43
N TRP A 90 -19.27 2.13 36.04
CA TRP A 90 -19.42 0.89 35.27
C TRP A 90 -18.77 0.99 33.88
N ILE A 91 -19.00 2.09 33.14
CA ILE A 91 -18.38 2.32 31.83
C ILE A 91 -16.85 2.34 31.96
N MET A 92 -16.31 3.07 32.94
CA MET A 92 -14.86 3.18 33.13
C MET A 92 -14.24 1.83 33.47
N GLY A 93 -14.83 1.09 34.42
CA GLY A 93 -14.34 -0.24 34.80
C GLY A 93 -14.36 -1.24 33.63
N ASN A 94 -15.41 -1.22 32.81
CA ASN A 94 -15.51 -2.09 31.63
C ASN A 94 -14.59 -1.64 30.50
N HIS A 95 -14.42 -0.34 30.31
CA HIS A 95 -13.48 0.20 29.33
C HIS A 95 -12.04 -0.24 29.66
N ASP A 96 -11.62 -0.07 30.92
CA ASP A 96 -10.28 -0.42 31.37
C ASP A 96 -10.04 -1.93 31.34
N SER A 97 -11.03 -2.75 31.72
CA SER A 97 -10.92 -4.21 31.62
C SER A 97 -10.87 -4.71 30.18
N ASN A 98 -11.67 -4.15 29.27
CA ASN A 98 -11.62 -4.49 27.84
C ASN A 98 -10.27 -4.11 27.21
N MET A 99 -9.71 -2.96 27.60
CA MET A 99 -8.35 -2.55 27.22
C MET A 99 -7.27 -3.51 27.74
N ASN A 100 -7.39 -3.92 29.00
CA ASN A 100 -6.41 -4.79 29.65
C ASN A 100 -6.50 -6.24 29.15
N SER A 101 -7.68 -6.71 28.74
CA SER A 101 -7.92 -8.04 28.16
C SER A 101 -7.41 -8.17 26.72
N GLY A 102 -7.29 -7.06 25.98
CA GLY A 102 -6.77 -7.00 24.60
C GLY A 102 -5.25 -7.22 24.45
N GLY A 103 -4.58 -7.80 25.44
CA GLY A 103 -3.14 -8.08 25.37
C GLY A 103 -2.23 -6.87 25.59
N SER A 104 -2.74 -5.77 26.14
CA SER A 104 -1.91 -4.63 26.55
C SER A 104 -1.99 -4.41 28.06
N LYS A 105 -1.59 -5.42 28.84
CA LYS A 105 -1.18 -5.18 30.22
C LYS A 105 0.01 -4.22 30.19
N ASN A 106 -0.18 -2.96 30.60
CA ASN A 106 0.88 -1.99 30.81
C ASN A 106 1.88 -1.86 29.64
N ARG A 107 1.44 -1.36 28.47
CA ARG A 107 2.39 -0.68 27.57
C ARG A 107 2.81 0.63 28.21
N GLY A 108 3.80 0.57 29.09
CA GLY A 108 4.39 1.74 29.73
C GLY A 108 4.84 2.76 28.69
N TYR A 109 4.87 4.04 29.05
CA TYR A 109 5.31 5.15 28.20
C TYR A 109 6.62 4.84 27.43
N LEU A 110 7.55 4.14 28.08
CA LEU A 110 8.80 3.67 27.50
C LEU A 110 8.64 2.75 26.29
N MET A 111 7.61 1.90 26.27
CA MET A 111 7.32 0.99 25.16
C MET A 111 6.66 1.73 23.98
N ILE A 112 5.81 2.74 24.25
CA ILE A 112 5.24 3.60 23.19
C ILE A 112 6.35 4.41 22.52
N VAL A 113 7.26 4.96 23.33
CA VAL A 113 8.45 5.66 22.86
C VAL A 113 9.34 4.69 22.07
N GLY A 114 9.55 3.46 22.57
CA GLY A 114 10.27 2.40 21.89
C GLY A 114 9.67 2.02 20.53
N ASP A 115 8.35 1.82 20.46
CA ASP A 115 7.63 1.49 19.22
C ASP A 115 7.72 2.65 18.22
N THR A 116 7.64 3.89 18.70
CA THR A 116 7.82 5.10 17.87
C THR A 116 9.25 5.19 17.34
N PHE A 117 10.26 4.94 18.19
CA PHE A 117 11.67 4.94 17.78
C PHE A 117 11.96 3.81 16.79
N TYR A 118 11.43 2.62 17.01
CA TYR A 118 11.59 1.49 16.11
C TYR A 118 10.96 1.78 14.74
N TRP A 119 9.76 2.34 14.72
CA TRP A 119 9.08 2.74 13.49
C TRP A 119 9.86 3.82 12.72
N VAL A 120 10.28 4.89 13.40
CA VAL A 120 11.11 5.95 12.80
C VAL A 120 12.42 5.37 12.28
N PHE A 121 13.09 4.52 13.05
CA PHE A 121 14.33 3.87 12.65
C PHE A 121 14.13 2.96 11.43
N SER A 122 13.05 2.18 11.39
CA SER A 122 12.72 1.31 10.25
C SER A 122 12.52 2.12 8.96
N ILE A 123 11.77 3.22 9.02
CA ILE A 123 11.57 4.12 7.87
C ILE A 123 12.90 4.71 7.39
N ILE A 124 13.75 5.14 8.33
CA ILE A 124 15.08 5.68 7.98
C ILE A 124 15.94 4.60 7.33
N CYS A 125 15.99 3.39 7.90
CA CYS A 125 16.77 2.28 7.34
C CYS A 125 16.28 1.87 5.95
N GLU A 126 14.98 1.79 5.75
CA GLU A 126 14.38 1.45 4.46
C GLU A 126 14.63 2.56 3.42
N GLY A 127 14.51 3.83 3.82
CA GLY A 127 14.87 4.98 2.99
C GLY A 127 16.35 4.99 2.60
N ILE A 128 17.26 4.67 3.53
CA ILE A 128 18.70 4.52 3.26
C ILE A 128 18.94 3.36 2.29
N TYR A 129 18.29 2.21 2.49
CA TYR A 129 18.42 1.05 1.60
C TYR A 129 17.99 1.37 0.17
N ILE A 130 16.83 2.00 -0.01
CA ILE A 130 16.32 2.41 -1.33
C ILE A 130 17.28 3.41 -1.98
N SER A 131 17.76 4.40 -1.22
CA SER A 131 18.71 5.41 -1.71
C SER A 131 20.03 4.78 -2.14
N ALA A 132 20.58 3.86 -1.34
CA ALA A 132 21.79 3.12 -1.67
C ALA A 132 21.61 2.25 -2.92
N LYS A 133 20.45 1.59 -3.06
CA LYS A 133 20.11 0.79 -4.25
C LYS A 133 20.05 1.66 -5.50
N LEU A 134 19.39 2.81 -5.45
CA LEU A 134 19.33 3.78 -6.56
C LEU A 134 20.71 4.30 -6.94
N TYR A 135 21.57 4.59 -5.96
CA TYR A 135 22.94 5.04 -6.18
C TYR A 135 23.80 3.97 -6.88
N MET A 136 23.69 2.71 -6.46
CA MET A 136 24.40 1.59 -7.10
C MET A 136 23.90 1.33 -8.53
N LEU A 137 22.58 1.42 -8.74
CA LEU A 137 21.99 1.34 -10.09
C LEU A 137 22.49 2.47 -10.99
N TRP A 138 22.58 3.70 -10.48
CA TRP A 138 23.11 4.84 -11.23
C TRP A 138 24.53 4.57 -11.73
N TRP A 139 25.44 4.12 -10.86
CA TRP A 139 26.80 3.77 -11.25
C TRP A 139 26.86 2.62 -12.26
N TYR A 140 26.04 1.58 -12.08
CA TYR A 140 25.94 0.49 -13.03
C TYR A 140 25.56 0.98 -14.43
N TYR A 141 24.54 1.84 -14.53
CA TYR A 141 24.11 2.44 -15.79
C TYR A 141 25.16 3.39 -16.37
N PHE A 142 25.79 4.22 -15.53
CA PHE A 142 26.85 5.14 -15.93
C PHE A 142 28.03 4.41 -16.57
N PHE A 143 28.57 3.36 -15.93
CA PHE A 143 29.68 2.61 -16.51
C PHE A 143 29.29 1.80 -17.74
N LYS A 144 28.15 1.11 -17.69
CA LYS A 144 27.69 0.26 -18.80
C LYS A 144 27.43 1.05 -20.08
N TYR A 145 26.77 2.20 -19.97
CA TYR A 145 26.35 2.98 -21.13
C TYR A 145 27.23 4.20 -21.40
N GLY A 146 27.85 4.80 -20.38
CA GLY A 146 28.74 5.96 -20.53
C GLY A 146 30.17 5.59 -20.88
N VAL A 147 30.65 4.40 -20.50
CA VAL A 147 32.05 4.00 -20.73
C VAL A 147 32.15 2.76 -21.61
N VAL A 148 31.57 1.63 -21.21
CA VAL A 148 31.76 0.33 -21.90
C VAL A 148 31.19 0.36 -23.32
N PHE A 149 30.01 0.92 -23.51
CA PHE A 149 29.35 0.95 -24.82
C PHE A 149 30.06 1.86 -25.85
N PRO A 150 30.46 3.11 -25.52
CA PRO A 150 31.27 3.94 -26.42
C PRO A 150 32.60 3.29 -26.79
N VAL A 151 33.27 2.66 -25.82
CA VAL A 151 34.53 1.93 -26.06
C VAL A 151 34.28 0.76 -27.02
N LYS A 152 33.21 -0.02 -26.84
CA LYS A 152 32.85 -1.10 -27.76
C LYS A 152 32.59 -0.59 -29.18
N CYS A 153 31.87 0.51 -29.32
CA CYS A 153 31.58 1.12 -30.62
C CYS A 153 32.86 1.64 -31.30
N ALA A 154 33.77 2.24 -30.53
CA ALA A 154 35.07 2.70 -31.03
C ALA A 154 35.95 1.53 -31.48
N LEU A 155 36.00 0.43 -30.72
CA LEU A 155 36.77 -0.76 -31.05
C LEU A 155 36.23 -1.48 -32.29
N GLU A 156 34.91 -1.66 -32.41
CA GLU A 156 34.29 -2.26 -33.60
C GLU A 156 34.54 -1.40 -34.85
N GLY A 157 34.46 -0.08 -34.71
CA GLY A 157 34.82 0.87 -35.78
C GLY A 157 36.30 0.76 -36.19
N ALA A 158 37.21 0.74 -35.23
CA ALA A 158 38.65 0.60 -35.47
C ALA A 158 39.01 -0.75 -36.12
N TYR A 159 38.37 -1.84 -35.70
CA TYR A 159 38.55 -3.16 -36.31
C TYR A 159 38.07 -3.21 -37.76
N SER A 160 36.90 -2.63 -38.05
CA SER A 160 36.38 -2.55 -39.42
C SER A 160 37.32 -1.78 -40.34
N LEU A 161 37.88 -0.67 -39.86
CA LEU A 161 38.81 0.16 -40.64
C LEU A 161 40.14 -0.55 -40.89
N THR A 162 40.72 -1.15 -39.86
CA THR A 162 41.99 -1.89 -39.99
C THR A 162 41.86 -3.13 -40.86
N SER A 163 40.73 -3.84 -40.82
CA SER A 163 40.43 -4.96 -41.72
C SER A 163 40.34 -4.52 -43.19
N MET A 164 39.72 -3.37 -43.47
CA MET A 164 39.64 -2.79 -44.82
C MET A 164 41.02 -2.41 -45.35
N VAL A 165 41.87 -1.78 -44.53
CA VAL A 165 43.26 -1.45 -44.89
C VAL A 165 44.11 -2.69 -45.15
N LEU A 166 43.97 -3.73 -44.32
CA LEU A 166 44.72 -4.99 -44.52
C LEU A 166 44.31 -5.70 -45.82
N LYS A 167 43.02 -5.73 -46.13
CA LYS A 167 42.51 -6.34 -47.38
C LYS A 167 43.02 -5.61 -48.62
N THR A 168 43.05 -4.27 -48.59
CA THR A 168 43.60 -3.45 -49.68
C THR A 168 45.10 -3.63 -49.84
N CYS A 169 45.86 -3.77 -48.76
CA CYS A 169 47.30 -4.09 -48.84
C CYS A 169 47.55 -5.47 -49.47
N VAL A 170 46.80 -6.50 -49.07
CA VAL A 170 46.95 -7.86 -49.60
C VAL A 170 46.55 -7.93 -51.08
N SER A 171 45.44 -7.28 -51.46
CA SER A 171 45.01 -7.24 -52.86
C SER A 171 46.01 -6.51 -53.75
N LEU A 172 46.67 -5.46 -53.24
CA LEU A 172 47.77 -4.76 -53.94
C LEU A 172 48.94 -5.69 -54.24
N VAL A 173 49.37 -6.49 -53.27
CA VAL A 173 50.48 -7.45 -53.45
C VAL A 173 50.12 -8.53 -54.47
N VAL A 174 48.90 -9.09 -54.38
CA VAL A 174 48.40 -10.08 -55.35
C VAL A 174 48.30 -9.47 -56.74
N TRP A 175 47.81 -8.23 -56.84
CA TRP A 175 47.72 -7.50 -58.10
C TRP A 175 49.09 -7.27 -58.74
N VAL A 176 50.11 -6.87 -57.97
CA VAL A 176 51.49 -6.72 -58.48
C VAL A 176 52.02 -8.04 -59.04
N GLY A 177 51.77 -9.15 -58.34
CA GLY A 177 52.13 -10.49 -58.84
C GLY A 177 51.40 -10.86 -60.13
N TRP A 178 50.12 -10.50 -60.26
CA TRP A 178 49.31 -10.77 -61.46
C TRP A 178 49.68 -9.85 -62.64
N PHE A 179 50.04 -8.60 -62.36
CA PHE A 179 50.49 -7.63 -63.36
C PHE A 179 51.80 -8.07 -64.04
N MET A 180 52.67 -8.77 -63.33
CA MET A 180 53.91 -9.33 -63.88
C MET A 180 53.69 -10.49 -64.86
N SER A 181 52.54 -11.18 -64.80
CA SER A 181 52.21 -12.29 -65.70
C SER A 181 51.25 -11.90 -66.83
N ASP A 182 50.24 -11.07 -66.55
CA ASP A 182 49.30 -10.55 -67.54
C ASP A 182 48.92 -9.09 -67.23
N PRO A 183 49.59 -8.11 -67.88
CA PRO A 183 49.36 -6.68 -67.60
C PRO A 183 47.98 -6.18 -68.07
N VAL A 184 47.39 -6.80 -69.11
CA VAL A 184 46.10 -6.35 -69.65
C VAL A 184 44.95 -6.89 -68.79
N GLY A 185 45.01 -8.17 -68.38
CA GLY A 185 44.04 -8.72 -67.44
C GLY A 185 44.08 -8.04 -66.06
N ALA A 186 45.28 -7.74 -65.56
CA ALA A 186 45.46 -7.08 -64.26
C ALA A 186 44.94 -5.64 -64.24
N THR A 187 45.06 -4.88 -65.34
CA THR A 187 44.54 -3.50 -65.40
C THR A 187 43.01 -3.44 -65.38
N VAL A 188 42.33 -4.37 -66.07
CA VAL A 188 40.87 -4.51 -66.00
C VAL A 188 40.45 -4.95 -64.58
N GLY A 189 41.18 -5.87 -63.96
CA GLY A 189 40.94 -6.30 -62.58
C GLY A 189 41.11 -5.18 -61.54
N ALA A 190 42.12 -4.32 -61.68
CA ALA A 190 42.31 -3.15 -60.81
C ALA A 190 41.16 -2.15 -60.89
N LEU A 191 40.60 -1.93 -62.08
CA LEU A 191 39.43 -1.06 -62.27
C LEU A 191 38.21 -1.59 -61.52
N VAL A 192 37.95 -2.90 -61.59
CA VAL A 192 36.84 -3.53 -60.85
C VAL A 192 37.06 -3.46 -59.33
N PHE A 193 38.29 -3.71 -58.86
CA PHE A 193 38.64 -3.62 -57.45
C PHE A 193 38.50 -2.19 -56.90
N LEU A 194 38.93 -1.17 -57.64
CA LEU A 194 38.78 0.23 -57.25
C LEU A 194 37.31 0.64 -57.12
N VAL A 195 36.45 0.18 -58.03
CA VAL A 195 35.01 0.46 -57.97
C VAL A 195 34.37 -0.19 -56.73
N ASP A 196 34.75 -1.42 -56.40
CA ASP A 196 34.23 -2.13 -55.21
C ASP A 196 34.69 -1.46 -53.90
N GLU A 197 35.94 -1.00 -53.84
CA GLU A 197 36.47 -0.32 -52.64
C GLU A 197 35.87 1.07 -52.43
N ILE A 198 35.60 1.82 -53.51
CA ILE A 198 34.84 3.07 -53.42
C ILE A 198 33.44 2.80 -52.86
N PHE A 199 32.79 1.73 -53.31
CA PHE A 199 31.46 1.36 -52.83
C PHE A 199 31.48 0.94 -51.36
N SER A 200 32.51 0.21 -50.91
CA SER A 200 32.67 -0.22 -49.52
C SER A 200 32.91 0.96 -48.56
N VAL A 201 33.71 1.95 -48.97
CA VAL A 201 33.97 3.18 -48.21
C VAL A 201 32.71 4.06 -48.12
N VAL A 202 31.99 4.22 -49.24
CA VAL A 202 30.71 4.95 -49.25
C VAL A 202 29.69 4.26 -48.35
N TYR A 203 29.57 2.93 -48.43
CA TYR A 203 28.68 2.16 -47.59
C TYR A 203 29.01 2.28 -46.09
N PHE A 204 30.28 2.20 -45.71
CA PHE A 204 30.71 2.40 -44.31
C PHE A 204 30.43 3.83 -43.82
N SER A 205 30.69 4.82 -44.66
CA SER A 205 30.48 6.25 -44.36
C SER A 205 29.01 6.61 -44.16
N VAL A 206 28.11 5.93 -44.87
CA VAL A 206 26.66 6.14 -44.73
C VAL A 206 26.06 5.31 -43.60
N THR A 207 26.43 4.04 -43.46
CA THR A 207 25.77 3.14 -42.48
C THR A 207 26.18 3.39 -41.04
N SER A 208 27.43 3.81 -40.78
CA SER A 208 27.91 4.12 -39.43
C SER A 208 27.11 5.24 -38.73
N PRO A 209 26.92 6.44 -39.34
CA PRO A 209 26.13 7.50 -38.72
C PRO A 209 24.64 7.14 -38.60
N VAL A 210 24.07 6.40 -39.57
CA VAL A 210 22.67 5.97 -39.51
C VAL A 210 22.42 5.01 -38.34
N LYS A 211 23.31 4.03 -38.10
CA LYS A 211 23.21 3.13 -36.94
C LYS A 211 23.26 3.88 -35.62
N LEU A 212 24.15 4.87 -35.51
CA LEU A 212 24.26 5.73 -34.32
C LEU A 212 22.98 6.56 -34.09
N PHE A 213 22.39 7.11 -35.15
CA PHE A 213 21.14 7.87 -35.09
C PHE A 213 19.93 7.01 -34.69
N VAL A 214 19.78 5.81 -35.28
CA VAL A 214 18.71 4.86 -34.91
C VAL A 214 18.85 4.41 -33.45
N TRP A 215 20.08 4.26 -32.96
CA TRP A 215 20.32 3.95 -31.55
C TRP A 215 19.93 5.12 -30.64
N LEU A 216 20.35 6.35 -30.97
CA LEU A 216 20.01 7.56 -30.19
C LEU A 216 18.49 7.77 -30.09
N THR A 217 17.78 7.60 -31.20
CA THR A 217 16.31 7.75 -31.25
C THR A 217 15.60 6.69 -30.43
N LYS A 218 16.00 5.41 -30.51
CA LYS A 218 15.47 4.34 -29.63
C LYS A 218 15.71 4.63 -28.14
N LYS A 219 16.84 5.25 -27.79
CA LYS A 219 17.15 5.63 -26.41
C LYS A 219 16.37 6.85 -25.94
N ALA A 220 16.24 7.88 -26.77
CA ALA A 220 15.38 9.02 -26.48
C ALA A 220 13.93 8.58 -26.26
N TRP A 221 13.42 7.65 -27.08
CA TRP A 221 12.10 7.05 -26.89
C TRP A 221 11.98 6.29 -25.56
N SER A 222 12.96 5.46 -25.21
CA SER A 222 12.94 4.71 -23.95
C SER A 222 12.96 5.62 -22.72
N VAL A 223 13.71 6.73 -22.77
CA VAL A 223 13.77 7.72 -21.68
C VAL A 223 12.46 8.51 -21.60
N ALA A 224 11.91 8.94 -22.74
CA ALA A 224 10.62 9.61 -22.79
C ALA A 224 9.50 8.71 -22.23
N TRP A 225 9.51 7.42 -22.61
CA TRP A 225 8.56 6.43 -22.10
C TRP A 225 8.67 6.26 -20.57
N PHE A 226 9.90 6.21 -20.04
CA PHE A 226 10.12 6.17 -18.59
C PHE A 226 9.56 7.44 -17.90
N MET A 227 9.84 8.62 -18.44
CA MET A 227 9.34 9.89 -17.89
C MET A 227 7.82 9.99 -17.89
N VAL A 228 7.14 9.46 -18.92
CA VAL A 228 5.67 9.41 -19.01
C VAL A 228 5.07 8.44 -18.00
N ASN A 229 5.73 7.31 -17.73
CA ASN A 229 5.23 6.28 -16.80
C ASN A 229 5.62 6.54 -15.34
N PHE A 230 6.64 7.37 -15.07
CA PHE A 230 7.08 7.67 -13.71
C PHE A 230 5.97 8.25 -12.81
N PRO A 231 5.12 9.19 -13.27
CA PRO A 231 3.98 9.65 -12.48
C PRO A 231 2.99 8.55 -12.10
N VAL A 232 2.75 7.58 -12.99
CA VAL A 232 1.84 6.45 -12.73
C VAL A 232 2.43 5.54 -11.66
N PHE A 233 3.72 5.20 -11.77
CA PHE A 233 4.41 4.41 -10.75
C PHE A 233 4.45 5.11 -9.38
N ALA A 234 4.70 6.43 -9.37
CA ALA A 234 4.68 7.22 -8.15
C ALA A 234 3.27 7.31 -7.55
N PHE A 235 2.24 7.39 -8.39
CA PHE A 235 0.85 7.39 -7.97
C PHE A 235 0.42 6.04 -7.39
N ASP A 236 0.76 4.92 -8.03
CA ASP A 236 0.47 3.57 -7.53
C ASP A 236 1.13 3.34 -6.15
N ALA A 237 2.41 3.70 -6.00
CA ALA A 237 3.10 3.60 -4.71
C ALA A 237 2.45 4.48 -3.63
N TRP A 238 1.96 5.67 -3.99
CA TRP A 238 1.24 6.54 -3.07
C TRP A 238 -0.13 5.97 -2.67
N ILE A 239 -0.88 5.40 -3.63
CA ILE A 239 -2.15 4.73 -3.38
C ILE A 239 -1.97 3.49 -2.51
N ASP A 240 -0.89 2.72 -2.67
CA ASP A 240 -0.59 1.58 -1.81
C ASP A 240 -0.35 2.02 -0.35
N VAL A 241 0.33 3.14 -0.14
CA VAL A 241 0.50 3.73 1.21
C VAL A 241 -0.82 4.26 1.78
N MET A 242 -1.66 4.88 0.95
CA MET A 242 -2.96 5.40 1.38
C MET A 242 -4.02 4.31 1.59
N SER A 243 -3.93 3.18 0.87
CA SER A 243 -4.80 2.01 1.06
C SER A 243 -4.48 1.24 2.35
N SER A 244 -3.43 1.65 3.09
CA SER A 244 -3.09 1.15 4.42
C SER A 244 -4.13 1.41 5.50
N PHE A 245 -5.29 2.03 5.18
CA PHE A 245 -6.47 1.93 6.05
C PHE A 245 -6.98 0.48 6.21
N SER A 246 -6.56 -0.47 5.36
CA SER A 246 -6.83 -1.90 5.54
C SER A 246 -5.78 -2.63 6.39
N ASN A 247 -4.63 -2.01 6.70
CA ASN A 247 -3.62 -2.66 7.51
C ASN A 247 -4.10 -2.80 8.95
N ASN A 248 -3.95 -4.00 9.50
CA ASN A 248 -4.38 -4.30 10.87
C ASN A 248 -3.72 -3.38 11.90
N GLU A 249 -2.49 -2.91 11.65
CA GLU A 249 -1.74 -2.06 12.57
C GLU A 249 -2.30 -0.63 12.66
N THR A 250 -2.61 0.02 11.55
CA THR A 250 -3.23 1.35 11.53
C THR A 250 -4.62 1.30 12.14
N LYS A 251 -5.40 0.26 11.82
CA LYS A 251 -6.70 0.01 12.44
C LYS A 251 -6.58 -0.16 13.96
N GLN A 252 -5.64 -0.96 14.44
CA GLN A 252 -5.40 -1.15 15.87
C GLN A 252 -4.97 0.16 16.55
N TRP A 253 -4.10 0.95 15.91
CA TRP A 253 -3.67 2.24 16.44
C TRP A 253 -4.83 3.25 16.53
N ILE A 254 -5.66 3.34 15.49
CA ILE A 254 -6.85 4.21 15.48
C ILE A 254 -7.82 3.79 16.59
N VAL A 255 -8.11 2.50 16.72
CA VAL A 255 -8.99 1.97 17.77
C VAL A 255 -8.42 2.29 19.16
N ALA A 256 -7.12 2.07 19.37
CA ALA A 256 -6.45 2.40 20.62
C ALA A 256 -6.49 3.91 20.93
N HIS A 257 -6.32 4.76 19.92
CA HIS A 257 -6.37 6.21 20.05
C HIS A 257 -7.79 6.70 20.40
N ILE A 258 -8.81 6.22 19.68
CA ILE A 258 -10.22 6.53 19.95
C ILE A 258 -10.57 6.16 21.38
N ALA A 259 -10.20 4.96 21.80
CA ALA A 259 -10.59 4.47 23.10
C ALA A 259 -9.78 5.15 24.24
N ARG A 260 -8.52 5.53 24.03
CA ARG A 260 -7.82 6.46 24.95
C ARG A 260 -8.55 7.79 25.10
N ASN A 261 -8.90 8.43 23.98
CA ASN A 261 -9.62 9.71 24.02
C ASN A 261 -11.00 9.58 24.68
N THR A 262 -11.64 8.43 24.50
CA THR A 262 -12.92 8.08 25.13
C THR A 262 -12.78 7.98 26.65
N SER A 263 -11.74 7.31 27.15
CA SER A 263 -11.44 7.23 28.59
C SER A 263 -11.21 8.62 29.20
N GLU A 264 -10.38 9.45 28.55
CA GLU A 264 -10.12 10.83 28.99
C GLU A 264 -11.38 11.69 29.01
N PHE A 265 -12.22 11.57 27.98
CA PHE A 265 -13.51 12.26 27.91
C PHE A 265 -14.42 11.84 29.06
N TYR A 266 -14.58 10.53 29.32
CA TYR A 266 -15.42 10.06 30.42
C TYR A 266 -14.88 10.50 31.78
N ARG A 267 -13.56 10.43 32.01
CA ARG A 267 -12.96 10.92 33.24
C ARG A 267 -13.25 12.40 33.47
N THR A 268 -13.08 13.22 32.43
CA THR A 268 -13.35 14.67 32.49
C THR A 268 -14.83 14.94 32.78
N MET A 269 -15.74 14.20 32.15
CA MET A 269 -17.18 14.28 32.40
C MET A 269 -17.50 13.93 33.86
N VAL A 270 -16.99 12.80 34.37
CA VAL A 270 -17.22 12.36 35.76
C VAL A 270 -16.67 13.38 36.75
N GLU A 271 -15.47 13.92 36.52
CA GLU A 271 -14.89 14.96 37.36
C GLU A 271 -15.72 16.25 37.37
N TYR A 272 -16.29 16.63 36.22
CA TYR A 272 -17.16 17.81 36.13
C TYR A 272 -18.48 17.61 36.90
N TYR A 273 -19.15 16.47 36.70
CA TYR A 273 -20.45 16.19 37.32
C TYR A 273 -20.36 15.76 38.78
N SER A 274 -19.22 15.25 39.24
CA SER A 274 -19.01 14.94 40.67
C SER A 274 -18.80 16.17 41.56
N LYS A 275 -18.46 17.32 40.95
CA LYS A 275 -18.26 18.60 41.66
C LYS A 275 -19.55 19.43 41.78
N LYS A 276 -20.63 19.03 41.12
CA LYS A 276 -21.96 19.68 41.19
C LYS A 276 -22.88 18.87 42.08
#